data_AF-A0A2V9GMA1-F1
#
_entry.id   AF-A0A2V9GMA1-F1
#
_cell.length_a   1.000
_cell.length_b   1.000
_cell.length_c   1.000
_cell.angle_alpha   90.00
_cell.angle_beta   90.00
_cell.angle_gamma   90.00
#
_symmetry.space_group_name_H-M   'P 1'
#
loop_
_entity.id
_entity.type
_entity.pdbx_description
1 polymer ?
#
loop_
_entity_poly.entity_id
_entity_poly.type
_entity_poly.pdbx_seq_one_letter_code
_entity_poly.pdbx_strand_id
1 'polypeptide(L)' 'MRAGINSQRKGSHLFRHSLATRMINEGSSFPEIAELLRHQSIETTNLYAKVDFQALRSIALPWLGGAQ' A
#
# COMPACT_ATOMS: atom_id res chain seq x y z
N MET A 1 6.02 -22.71 -6.35
CA MET A 1 5.12 -22.23 -5.26
C MET A 1 3.86 -23.08 -5.30
N ARG A 2 3.48 -23.73 -4.19
CA ARG A 2 2.31 -24.62 -4.13
C ARG A 2 0.97 -23.88 -4.29
N ALA A 3 0.92 -22.60 -3.90
CA ALA A 3 -0.29 -21.78 -3.95
C ALA A 3 -0.55 -21.09 -5.32
N GLY A 4 0.23 -21.39 -6.37
CA GLY A 4 0.02 -20.81 -7.71
C GLY A 4 0.28 -19.30 -7.87
N ILE A 5 0.79 -18.62 -6.83
CA ILE A 5 1.03 -17.17 -6.89
C ILE A 5 2.25 -16.87 -7.78
N ASN A 6 2.02 -16.20 -8.91
CA ASN A 6 3.07 -15.62 -9.72
C ASN A 6 3.26 -14.14 -9.37
N SER A 7 4.49 -13.76 -9.05
CA SER A 7 4.85 -12.41 -8.62
C SER A 7 6.33 -12.19 -8.89
N GLN A 8 6.69 -10.96 -9.26
CA GLN A 8 8.08 -10.54 -9.49
C GLN A 8 8.93 -10.64 -8.22
N ARG A 9 8.34 -10.38 -7.05
CA ARG A 9 9.00 -10.56 -5.76
C ARG A 9 8.64 -11.93 -5.19
N LYS A 10 9.56 -12.57 -4.47
CA LYS A 10 9.34 -13.88 -3.82
C LYS A 10 9.71 -13.78 -2.34
N GLY A 11 9.18 -14.69 -1.52
CA GLY A 11 9.51 -14.79 -0.10
C GLY A 11 8.76 -13.80 0.81
N SER A 12 9.33 -13.55 1.99
CA SER A 12 8.69 -12.82 3.11
C SER A 12 8.33 -11.36 2.77
N HIS A 13 9.04 -10.73 1.83
CA HIS A 13 8.71 -9.38 1.38
C HIS A 13 7.31 -9.26 0.78
N LEU A 14 6.78 -10.33 0.15
CA LEU A 14 5.40 -10.32 -0.33
C LEU A 14 4.41 -10.21 0.82
N PHE A 15 4.59 -11.01 1.88
CA PHE A 15 3.70 -10.98 3.04
C PHE A 15 3.73 -9.62 3.73
N ARG A 16 4.92 -9.01 3.88
CA ARG A 16 5.05 -7.65 4.41
C ARG A 16 4.26 -6.64 3.56
N HIS A 17 4.39 -6.70 2.23
CA HIS A 17 3.67 -5.82 1.32
C HIS A 17 2.16 -6.03 1.40
N SER A 18 1.71 -7.29 1.37
CA SER A 18 0.29 -7.65 1.45
C SER A 18 -0.34 -7.21 2.77
N LEU A 19 0.37 -7.36 3.89
CA LEU A 19 -0.09 -6.90 5.19
C LEU A 19 -0.25 -5.38 5.22
N ALA A 20 0.77 -4.63 4.77
CA ALA A 20 0.69 -3.17 4.74
C ALA A 20 -0.47 -2.66 3.86
N THR A 21 -0.62 -3.23 2.66
CA THR A 21 -1.72 -2.88 1.76
C THR A 21 -3.08 -3.17 2.39
N ARG A 22 -3.22 -4.30 3.10
CA ARG A 22 -4.46 -4.64 3.80
C ARG A 22 -4.78 -3.62 4.90
N MET A 23 -3.81 -3.27 5.73
CA MET A 23 -4.00 -2.30 6.82
C MET A 23 -4.42 -0.93 6.31
N ILE A 24 -3.83 -0.45 5.20
CA ILE A 24 -4.24 0.81 4.57
C ILE A 24 -5.70 0.75 4.12
N ASN A 25 -6.10 -0.36 3.46
CA ASN A 25 -7.50 -0.54 3.04
C ASN A 25 -8.48 -0.64 4.20
N GLU A 26 -8.00 -1.05 5.39
CA GLU A 26 -8.78 -1.10 6.63
C GLU A 26 -8.71 0.24 7.42
N GLY A 27 -8.00 1.25 6.90
CA GLY A 27 -7.94 2.60 7.47
C GLY A 27 -6.86 2.82 8.52
N SER A 28 -5.90 1.89 8.67
CA SER A 28 -4.76 2.09 9.58
C SER A 28 -3.87 3.25 9.13
N SER A 29 -3.33 3.98 10.10
CA SER A 29 -2.40 5.07 9.85
C SER A 29 -0.99 4.59 9.51
N PHE A 30 -0.20 5.42 8.83
CA PHE A 30 1.19 5.12 8.49
C PHE A 30 2.08 4.84 9.72
N PRO A 31 1.95 5.59 10.84
CA PRO A 31 2.67 5.26 12.07
C PRO A 31 2.36 3.86 12.62
N GLU A 32 1.08 3.47 12.67
CA GLU A 32 0.68 2.13 13.15
C GLU A 32 1.24 1.01 12.25
N ILE A 33 1.22 1.22 10.94
CA ILE A 33 1.81 0.28 9.97
C ILE A 33 3.34 0.20 10.17
N ALA A 34 4.01 1.33 10.36
CA ALA A 34 5.45 1.37 10.59
C ALA A 34 5.84 0.62 11.86
N GLU A 35 5.08 0.81 12.93
CA GLU A 35 5.28 0.13 14.21
C GLU A 35 5.10 -1.39 14.06
N LEU A 36 3.99 -1.83 13.46
CA LEU A 36 3.70 -3.26 13.28
C LEU A 36 4.75 -3.94 12.40
N LEU A 37 5.18 -3.28 11.32
CA LEU A 37 6.19 -3.81 10.40
C LEU A 37 7.63 -3.65 10.91
N ARG A 38 7.81 -2.99 12.06
CA ARG A 38 9.08 -2.69 12.73
C ARG A 38 10.02 -1.89 11.83
N HIS A 39 9.47 -0.90 11.13
CA HIS A 39 10.25 0.01 10.31
C HIS A 39 11.00 1.01 11.18
N GLN A 40 12.31 1.14 10.94
CA GLN A 40 13.16 2.08 11.67
C GLN A 40 12.93 3.53 11.23
N SER A 41 12.51 3.75 9.98
CA SER A 41 12.17 5.05 9.42
C SER A 41 10.78 5.02 8.80
N ILE A 42 9.98 6.04 9.09
CA ILE A 42 8.65 6.24 8.50
C ILE A 42 8.71 6.40 6.97
N GLU A 43 9.85 6.86 6.43
CA GLU A 43 10.06 7.03 4.99
C GLU A 43 9.92 5.70 4.24
N THR A 44 10.31 4.59 4.85
CA THR A 44 10.15 3.26 4.26
C THR A 44 8.67 2.84 4.18
N THR A 45 7.84 3.34 5.10
CA THR A 45 6.38 3.13 5.09
C THR A 45 5.70 4.01 4.05
N ASN A 46 6.23 5.21 3.74
CA ASN A 46 5.67 6.12 2.73
C ASN A 46 5.56 5.48 1.34
N LEU A 47 6.37 4.46 1.03
CA LEU A 47 6.25 3.67 -0.20
C LEU A 47 4.86 3.03 -0.38
N TYR A 48 4.09 2.85 0.71
CA TYR A 48 2.72 2.35 0.65
C TYR A 48 1.67 3.42 0.37
N ALA A 49 1.99 4.72 0.36
CA ALA A 49 1.03 5.79 0.03
C ALA A 49 0.38 5.61 -1.34
N LYS A 50 1.10 4.99 -2.28
CA LYS A 50 0.60 4.68 -3.63
C LYS A 50 -0.61 3.74 -3.67
N VAL A 51 -0.92 3.03 -2.58
CA VAL A 51 -2.08 2.11 -2.51
C VAL A 51 -3.20 2.64 -1.62
N ASP A 52 -3.05 3.83 -1.04
CA ASP A 52 -4.12 4.50 -0.29
C ASP A 52 -5.09 5.17 -1.26
N PHE A 53 -5.91 4.36 -1.92
CA PHE A 53 -6.85 4.86 -2.92
C PHE A 53 -7.93 5.77 -2.33
N GLN A 54 -8.24 5.65 -1.03
CA GLN A 54 -9.19 6.53 -0.37
C GLN A 54 -8.62 7.95 -0.26
N ALA A 55 -7.40 8.09 0.24
CA ALA A 55 -6.72 9.38 0.29
C ALA A 55 -6.43 9.92 -1.12
N LEU A 56 -5.99 9.07 -2.05
CA LEU A 56 -5.71 9.49 -3.42
C LEU A 56 -6.96 10.04 -4.14
N ARG A 57 -8.15 9.47 -3.88
CA ARG A 57 -9.41 9.97 -4.45
C ARG A 57 -9.79 11.35 -3.95
N SER A 58 -9.46 11.71 -2.71
CA SER A 58 -9.85 13.02 -2.14
C SER A 58 -9.06 14.17 -2.76
N ILE A 59 -7.86 13.88 -3.28
CA ILE A 59 -6.97 14.85 -3.94
C ILE A 59 -6.94 14.71 -5.47
N ALA A 60 -7.65 13.72 -6.02
CA ALA A 60 -7.68 13.48 -7.45
C ALA A 60 -8.40 14.63 -8.16
N LEU A 61 -7.73 15.25 -9.12
CA LEU A 61 -8.35 16.23 -10.00
C LEU A 61 -9.26 15.52 -11.01
N PRO A 62 -10.39 16.14 -11.40
CA PRO A 62 -11.21 15.62 -12.49
C PRO A 62 -10.39 15.49 -13.76
N TRP A 63 -10.60 14.38 -14.47
CA TRP A 63 -9.92 14.13 -15.74
C TRP A 63 -10.46 15.08 -16.82
N LEU A 64 -9.62 15.99 -17.30
CA LEU A 64 -10.01 17.05 -18.24
C LEU A 64 -10.36 16.54 -19.66
N GLY A 65 -10.06 15.27 -19.97
CA GLY A 65 -10.27 14.67 -21.31
C GLY A 65 -11.33 13.58 -21.37
N GLY A 66 -12.23 13.48 -20.39
CA GLY A 66 -13.20 12.39 -20.25
C GLY A 66 -14.65 12.77 -20.57
N ALA A 67 -14.89 14.04 -20.90
CA ALA A 67 -16.18 14.51 -21.36
C ALA A 67 -16.28 14.32 -22.88
N GLN A 68 -16.99 13.27 -23.29
CA GLN A 68 -17.80 13.24 -24.51
C GLN A 68 -19.17 12.67 -24.12
#